data_AF-A0A2V1AS27-F1
#
_entry.id   AF-A0A2V1AS27-F1
#
_cell.length_a   1.000
_cell.length_b   1.000
_cell.length_c   1.000
_cell.angle_alpha   90.00
_cell.angle_beta   90.00
_cell.angle_gamma   90.00
#
_symmetry.space_group_name_H-M   'P 1'
#
loop_
_entity.id
_entity.type
_entity.pdbx_description
1 polymer ?
#
loop_
_entity_poly.entity_id
_entity_poly.type
_entity_poly.pdbx_seq_one_letter_code
_entity_poly.pdbx_strand_id
1 'polypeptide(L)'
;MAVLPDAASLAGFLASTLFIESTVTRSRQDNDSEGKCELVGTFSLITQALLGLLCLSSLLVKRFYEYPVRRTWPVWMFDVSKQVIGAFGVHVFNVLLSIIKTSPEEWLSATGDETGDPCDWYFLSIVFDCTIGVYILYLVFRCFNWFAKTHLGFTQIESGQYGPDPHNPSKRAYIKQLGIYFGALMATKFILYGLVECFETELLWITSKILLAWLDEYPNEFEIFVVMFLVPIFMNCLQLVLIDNFIQNQVIYRTNARSHRRRSHDATHHDIEEGNGLLPKRSHPDEENQADHYGSTS
;
A
#
# COMPACT_ATOMS: atom_id res chain seq x y z
N MET A 1 -36.18 0.24 -14.68
CA MET A 1 -35.17 -0.83 -14.67
C MET A 1 -33.81 -0.16 -14.77
N ALA A 2 -33.06 -0.11 -13.67
CA ALA A 2 -31.71 0.42 -13.67
C ALA A 2 -30.79 -0.67 -14.23
N VAL A 3 -30.18 -0.41 -15.39
CA VAL A 3 -29.15 -1.27 -15.98
C VAL A 3 -27.93 -1.16 -15.07
N LEU A 4 -27.67 -2.21 -14.29
CA LEU A 4 -26.42 -2.34 -13.54
C LEU A 4 -25.29 -2.46 -14.58
N PRO A 5 -24.21 -1.67 -14.49
CA PRO A 5 -23.06 -1.86 -15.37
C PRO A 5 -22.44 -3.24 -15.10
N ASP A 6 -22.00 -3.93 -16.14
CA ASP A 6 -21.36 -5.24 -16.05
C ASP A 6 -20.20 -5.21 -15.05
N ALA A 7 -20.07 -6.25 -14.22
CA ALA A 7 -19.04 -6.34 -13.18
C ALA A 7 -17.61 -6.20 -13.76
N ALA A 8 -17.41 -6.57 -15.03
CA ALA A 8 -16.16 -6.39 -15.77
C ALA A 8 -15.90 -4.91 -16.15
N SER A 9 -16.94 -4.15 -16.48
CA SER A 9 -16.86 -2.70 -16.77
C SER A 9 -16.58 -1.90 -15.50
N LEU A 10 -17.18 -2.30 -14.37
CA LEU A 10 -16.89 -1.71 -13.08
C LEU A 10 -15.46 -2.06 -12.65
N ALA A 11 -15.02 -3.32 -12.75
CA ALA A 11 -13.62 -3.69 -12.43
C ALA A 11 -12.59 -2.94 -13.30
N GLY A 12 -12.87 -2.76 -14.60
CA GLY A 12 -12.01 -2.00 -15.51
C GLY A 12 -11.94 -0.51 -15.18
N PHE A 13 -13.09 0.11 -14.88
CA PHE A 13 -13.16 1.53 -14.46
C PHE A 13 -12.51 1.77 -13.08
N LEU A 14 -12.72 0.86 -12.12
CA LEU A 14 -12.12 0.92 -10.79
C LEU A 14 -10.61 0.67 -10.82
N ALA A 15 -10.14 -0.12 -11.78
CA ALA A 15 -8.73 -0.37 -11.99
C ALA A 15 -8.00 0.81 -12.65
N SER A 16 -8.64 1.51 -13.59
CA SER A 16 -8.11 2.77 -14.14
C SER A 16 -7.97 3.88 -13.09
N THR A 17 -8.78 3.87 -12.02
CA THR A 17 -8.69 4.91 -10.99
C THR A 17 -7.54 4.74 -9.99
N LEU A 18 -6.88 3.58 -9.96
CA LEU A 18 -5.81 3.30 -9.01
C LEU A 18 -4.44 3.85 -9.45
N PHE A 19 -4.20 4.06 -10.76
CA PHE A 19 -2.87 4.31 -11.33
C PHE A 19 -2.75 5.47 -12.32
N ILE A 20 -3.53 6.52 -12.10
CA ILE A 20 -3.41 7.73 -12.91
C ILE A 20 -3.04 8.90 -11.99
N GLU A 21 -1.81 8.85 -11.46
CA GLU A 21 -1.01 10.08 -11.47
C GLU A 21 -0.93 10.44 -12.94
N SER A 22 -1.54 11.58 -13.29
CA SER A 22 -1.76 12.02 -14.66
C SER A 22 -0.60 11.62 -15.55
N THR A 23 -0.90 10.81 -16.57
CA THR A 23 -0.11 10.81 -17.80
C THR A 23 -0.24 12.22 -18.38
N VAL A 24 0.44 13.19 -17.76
CA VAL A 24 1.06 14.28 -18.48
C VAL A 24 2.26 13.62 -19.15
N THR A 25 1.98 12.77 -20.14
CA THR A 25 2.81 12.80 -21.32
C THR A 25 2.67 14.24 -21.81
N ARG A 26 3.61 15.10 -21.42
CA ARG A 26 3.94 16.26 -22.22
C ARG A 26 4.50 15.64 -23.50
N SER A 27 3.59 15.26 -24.41
CA SER A 27 3.95 14.76 -25.73
C SER A 27 4.85 15.81 -26.32
N ARG A 28 6.11 15.44 -26.53
CA ARG A 28 7.01 16.15 -27.41
C ARG A 28 6.28 16.23 -28.75
N GLN A 29 5.81 17.42 -29.08
CA GLN A 29 5.12 17.69 -30.33
C GLN A 29 6.15 17.59 -31.44
N ASP A 30 6.37 16.39 -31.96
CA ASP A 30 6.95 16.25 -33.29
C ASP A 30 5.83 16.44 -34.30
N ASN A 31 5.97 17.52 -35.07
CA ASN A 31 5.17 17.81 -36.25
C ASN A 31 5.29 16.63 -37.22
N ASP A 32 4.21 15.88 -37.42
CA ASP A 32 3.67 15.62 -38.76
C ASP A 32 2.37 14.79 -38.73
N SER A 33 1.46 15.22 -39.61
CA SER A 33 0.37 14.44 -40.22
C SER A 33 -0.91 14.12 -39.43
N GLU A 34 -2.03 14.38 -40.10
CA GLU A 34 -3.42 14.08 -39.73
C GLU A 34 -3.63 12.66 -39.18
N GLY A 35 -4.08 12.60 -37.94
CA GLY A 35 -4.65 11.41 -37.31
C GLY A 35 -5.25 11.82 -35.97
N LYS A 36 -6.51 11.50 -35.73
CA LYS A 36 -7.24 11.86 -34.50
C LYS A 36 -6.39 11.60 -33.25
N CYS A 37 -6.14 12.67 -32.51
CA CYS A 37 -5.50 12.64 -31.21
C CYS A 37 -6.43 11.94 -30.19
N GLU A 38 -6.43 10.61 -30.16
CA GLU A 38 -6.98 9.86 -29.03
C GLU A 38 -5.96 9.89 -27.88
N LEU A 39 -5.91 11.03 -27.19
CA LEU A 39 -4.98 11.29 -26.08
C LEU A 39 -5.30 10.44 -24.82
N VAL A 40 -6.35 9.62 -24.88
CA VAL A 40 -6.60 8.48 -23.99
C VAL A 40 -6.97 7.29 -24.88
N GLY A 41 -6.02 6.82 -25.68
CA GLY A 41 -6.25 5.70 -26.59
C GLY A 41 -6.76 4.47 -25.83
N THR A 42 -7.65 3.70 -26.47
CA THR A 42 -8.23 2.45 -25.93
C THR A 42 -7.17 1.52 -25.29
N PHE A 43 -5.95 1.51 -25.83
CA PHE A 43 -4.81 0.76 -25.31
C PHE A 43 -4.38 1.19 -23.89
N SER A 44 -4.36 2.48 -23.60
CA SER A 44 -4.00 3.02 -22.27
C SER A 44 -5.05 2.64 -21.22
N LEU A 45 -6.33 2.74 -21.57
CA LEU A 45 -7.44 2.33 -20.69
C LEU A 45 -7.41 0.84 -20.37
N ILE A 46 -7.17 -0.01 -21.37
CA ILE A 46 -7.04 -1.46 -21.16
C ILE A 46 -5.85 -1.76 -20.23
N THR A 47 -4.72 -1.11 -20.47
CA THR A 47 -3.51 -1.28 -19.65
C THR A 47 -3.77 -0.90 -18.19
N GLN A 48 -4.30 0.29 -17.95
CA GLN A 48 -4.61 0.77 -16.60
C GLN A 48 -5.64 -0.13 -15.90
N ALA A 49 -6.64 -0.63 -16.66
CA ALA A 49 -7.61 -1.60 -16.17
C ALA A 49 -6.97 -2.93 -15.76
N LEU A 50 -5.97 -3.42 -16.51
CA LEU A 50 -5.23 -4.63 -16.15
C LEU A 50 -4.36 -4.42 -14.91
N LEU A 51 -3.64 -3.29 -14.83
CA LEU A 51 -2.79 -2.96 -13.68
C LEU A 51 -3.62 -2.84 -12.39
N GLY A 52 -4.74 -2.14 -12.43
CA GLY A 52 -5.64 -2.04 -11.28
C GLY A 52 -6.28 -3.36 -10.88
N LEU A 53 -6.59 -4.25 -11.83
CA LEU A 53 -7.04 -5.60 -11.52
C LEU A 53 -5.96 -6.41 -10.79
N LEU A 54 -4.70 -6.34 -11.26
CA LEU A 54 -3.56 -6.98 -10.60
C LEU A 54 -3.39 -6.45 -9.18
N CYS A 55 -3.49 -5.13 -8.98
CA CYS A 55 -3.35 -4.54 -7.66
C CYS A 55 -4.52 -4.88 -6.72
N LEU A 56 -5.76 -4.91 -7.20
CA LEU A 56 -6.91 -5.40 -6.42
C LEU A 56 -6.78 -6.89 -6.08
N SER A 57 -6.20 -7.70 -6.97
CA SER A 57 -5.94 -9.10 -6.71
C SER A 57 -4.99 -9.30 -5.51
N SER A 58 -4.05 -8.36 -5.28
CA SER A 58 -3.17 -8.39 -4.11
C SER A 58 -3.95 -8.33 -2.78
N LEU A 59 -5.03 -7.55 -2.72
CA LEU A 59 -5.91 -7.46 -1.54
C LEU A 59 -6.75 -8.72 -1.35
N LEU A 60 -7.15 -9.35 -2.45
CA LEU A 60 -7.85 -10.63 -2.41
C LEU A 60 -6.92 -11.74 -1.89
N VAL A 61 -5.69 -11.79 -2.39
CA VAL A 61 -4.63 -12.69 -1.92
C VAL A 61 -4.36 -12.44 -0.44
N LYS A 62 -4.15 -11.19 -0.03
CA LYS A 62 -3.96 -10.80 1.37
C LYS A 62 -5.10 -11.32 2.26
N ARG A 63 -6.35 -11.20 1.82
CA ARG A 63 -7.50 -11.72 2.55
C ARG A 63 -7.44 -13.24 2.76
N PHE A 64 -6.97 -14.01 1.78
CA PHE A 64 -6.81 -15.47 1.95
C PHE A 64 -5.73 -15.82 2.99
N TYR A 65 -4.70 -14.98 3.12
CA TYR A 65 -3.66 -15.08 4.14
C TYR A 65 -4.08 -14.52 5.52
N GLU A 66 -5.25 -13.88 5.65
CA GLU A 66 -5.80 -13.55 6.96
C GLU A 66 -6.14 -14.85 7.70
N TYR A 67 -5.35 -15.19 8.70
CA TYR A 67 -5.53 -16.39 9.52
C TYR A 67 -5.10 -16.09 10.96
N PRO A 68 -5.75 -16.65 11.99
CA PRO A 68 -6.93 -17.53 11.96
C PRO A 68 -8.27 -16.82 11.75
N VAL A 69 -8.37 -15.53 12.09
CA VAL A 69 -9.64 -14.78 11.99
C VAL A 69 -9.65 -14.01 10.68
N ARG A 70 -10.61 -14.35 9.80
CA ARG A 70 -10.82 -13.70 8.50
C ARG A 70 -11.89 -12.62 8.59
N ARG A 71 -11.71 -11.51 7.90
CA ARG A 71 -12.77 -10.50 7.73
C ARG A 71 -13.96 -11.08 6.93
N THR A 72 -15.18 -10.73 7.36
CA THR A 72 -16.39 -11.06 6.62
C THR A 72 -16.37 -10.34 5.27
N TRP A 73 -17.02 -10.93 4.25
CA TRP A 73 -17.08 -10.34 2.92
C TRP A 73 -17.65 -8.91 2.88
N PRO A 74 -18.72 -8.57 3.63
CA PRO A 74 -19.25 -7.20 3.62
C PRO A 74 -18.26 -6.17 4.17
N VAL A 75 -17.56 -6.50 5.26
CA VAL A 75 -16.55 -5.63 5.88
C VAL A 75 -15.36 -5.43 4.94
N TRP A 76 -14.87 -6.52 4.33
CA TRP A 76 -13.79 -6.45 3.35
C TRP A 76 -14.17 -5.59 2.14
N MET A 77 -15.38 -5.76 1.60
CA MET A 77 -15.87 -4.92 0.49
C MET A 77 -15.90 -3.43 0.86
N PHE A 78 -16.28 -3.09 2.09
CA PHE A 78 -16.24 -1.70 2.56
C PHE A 78 -14.81 -1.17 2.71
N ASP A 79 -13.86 -1.97 3.18
CA ASP A 79 -12.46 -1.53 3.27
C ASP A 79 -11.82 -1.34 1.88
N VAL A 80 -12.10 -2.25 0.95
CA VAL A 80 -11.64 -2.15 -0.44
C VAL A 80 -12.31 -0.97 -1.15
N SER A 81 -13.62 -0.76 -0.98
CA SER A 81 -14.33 0.34 -1.63
C SER A 81 -13.83 1.71 -1.14
N LYS A 82 -13.38 1.84 0.11
CA LYS A 82 -12.70 3.06 0.58
C LYS A 82 -11.46 3.37 -0.26
N GLN A 83 -10.62 2.37 -0.49
CA GLN A 83 -9.38 2.54 -1.25
C GLN A 83 -9.66 2.91 -2.70
N VAL A 84 -10.64 2.26 -3.32
CA VAL A 84 -11.04 2.56 -4.70
C VAL A 84 -11.62 3.97 -4.84
N ILE A 85 -12.53 4.38 -3.93
CA ILE A 85 -13.06 5.75 -3.93
C ILE A 85 -11.96 6.77 -3.64
N GLY A 86 -11.04 6.44 -2.75
CA GLY A 86 -9.88 7.28 -2.45
C GLY A 86 -8.99 7.50 -3.67
N ALA A 87 -8.71 6.43 -4.42
CA ALA A 87 -7.89 6.50 -5.63
C ALA A 87 -8.57 7.31 -6.74
N PHE A 88 -9.89 7.11 -6.95
CA PHE A 88 -10.66 7.98 -7.82
C PHE A 88 -10.61 9.46 -7.37
N GLY A 89 -10.67 9.72 -6.07
CA GLY A 89 -10.51 11.05 -5.51
C GLY A 89 -9.17 11.70 -5.83
N VAL A 90 -8.08 10.96 -5.60
CA VAL A 90 -6.71 11.41 -5.93
C VAL A 90 -6.59 11.70 -7.43
N HIS A 91 -7.17 10.86 -8.29
CA HIS A 91 -7.18 11.09 -9.73
C HIS A 91 -7.87 12.42 -10.09
N VAL A 92 -9.09 12.65 -9.58
CA VAL A 92 -9.82 13.92 -9.80
C VAL A 92 -9.01 15.11 -9.29
N PHE A 93 -8.34 14.95 -8.14
CA PHE A 93 -7.50 15.98 -7.55
C PHE A 93 -6.26 16.30 -8.42
N ASN A 94 -5.57 15.29 -8.93
CA ASN A 94 -4.42 15.45 -9.83
C ASN A 94 -4.81 16.17 -11.13
N VAL A 95 -5.97 15.84 -11.70
CA VAL A 95 -6.53 16.55 -12.86
C VAL A 95 -6.85 18.00 -12.50
N LEU A 96 -7.49 18.24 -11.36
CA LEU A 96 -7.80 19.60 -10.92
C LEU A 96 -6.54 20.45 -10.71
N LEU A 97 -5.51 19.89 -10.09
CA LEU A 97 -4.21 20.55 -9.94
C LEU A 97 -3.59 20.89 -11.29
N SER A 98 -3.64 19.99 -12.27
CA SER A 98 -3.12 20.26 -13.62
C SER A 98 -3.82 21.46 -14.27
N ILE A 99 -5.14 21.58 -14.11
CA ILE A 99 -5.93 22.71 -14.64
C ILE A 99 -5.58 24.01 -13.92
N ILE A 100 -5.47 23.98 -12.59
CA ILE A 100 -5.11 25.16 -11.78
C ILE A 100 -3.70 25.65 -12.11
N LYS A 101 -2.77 24.73 -12.33
CA LYS A 101 -1.37 25.02 -12.67
C LYS A 101 -1.16 25.47 -14.12
N THR A 102 -2.17 25.40 -14.98
CA THR A 102 -2.06 25.90 -16.38
C THR A 102 -2.01 27.45 -16.45
N SER A 103 -1.56 28.15 -15.40
CA SER A 103 -1.26 29.58 -15.45
C SER A 103 0.04 29.84 -16.23
N PRO A 104 0.22 31.02 -16.84
CA PRO A 104 1.32 31.27 -17.79
C PRO A 104 2.73 31.28 -17.20
N GLU A 105 2.88 31.02 -15.89
CA GLU A 105 4.17 31.15 -15.18
C GLU A 105 5.05 29.89 -15.33
N GLU A 106 4.48 28.79 -15.84
CA GLU A 106 5.20 27.58 -16.26
C GLU A 106 5.86 27.71 -17.66
N TRP A 107 5.81 28.91 -18.27
CA TRP A 107 6.65 29.26 -19.42
C TRP A 107 8.11 29.55 -19.04
N LEU A 108 8.41 29.77 -17.76
CA LEU A 108 9.77 30.10 -17.33
C LEU A 108 10.66 28.85 -17.11
N SER A 109 10.07 27.67 -16.97
CA SER A 109 10.80 26.38 -17.04
C SER A 109 11.06 25.93 -18.48
N ALA A 110 10.62 26.71 -19.48
CA ALA A 110 10.83 26.44 -20.91
C ALA A 110 11.93 27.30 -21.55
N THR A 111 12.67 28.09 -20.74
CA THR A 111 13.85 28.84 -21.21
C THR A 111 15.02 28.64 -20.24
N GLY A 112 15.76 27.56 -20.46
CA GLY A 112 17.01 27.25 -19.79
C GLY A 112 17.19 25.74 -19.74
N ASP A 113 18.31 25.24 -20.26
CA ASP A 113 18.81 23.87 -20.06
C ASP A 113 18.58 23.37 -18.61
N GLU A 114 18.52 22.05 -18.40
CA GLU A 114 18.31 21.35 -17.11
C GLU A 114 16.86 20.91 -16.75
N THR A 115 15.95 20.72 -17.72
CA THR A 115 14.64 20.07 -17.44
C THR A 115 14.75 18.55 -17.49
N GLY A 116 14.56 17.86 -16.36
CA GLY A 116 14.70 16.39 -16.22
C GLY A 116 13.76 15.57 -17.11
N ASP A 117 14.11 14.31 -17.35
CA ASP A 117 13.37 13.41 -18.25
C ASP A 117 11.93 13.16 -17.74
N PRO A 118 10.90 13.13 -18.60
CA PRO A 118 9.55 12.70 -18.21
C PRO A 118 9.49 11.36 -17.45
N CYS A 119 10.36 10.40 -17.77
CA CYS A 119 10.45 9.11 -17.08
C CYS A 119 10.94 9.28 -15.64
N ASP A 120 11.93 10.15 -15.41
CA ASP A 120 12.46 10.50 -14.08
C ASP A 120 11.35 11.08 -13.20
N TRP A 121 10.60 12.03 -13.74
CA TRP A 121 9.51 12.70 -13.05
C TRP A 121 8.38 11.76 -12.66
N TYR A 122 7.99 10.90 -13.59
CA TYR A 122 6.95 9.90 -13.36
C TYR A 122 7.40 8.87 -12.32
N PHE A 123 8.62 8.35 -12.45
CA PHE A 123 9.20 7.40 -11.52
C PHE A 123 9.30 8.00 -10.11
N LEU A 124 9.84 9.22 -10.00
CA LEU A 124 9.96 9.95 -8.74
C LEU A 124 8.58 10.09 -8.08
N SER A 125 7.57 10.54 -8.84
CA SER A 125 6.23 10.76 -8.30
C SER A 125 5.64 9.46 -7.73
N ILE A 126 5.70 8.35 -8.48
CA ILE A 126 5.18 7.06 -8.01
C ILE A 126 5.94 6.54 -6.80
N VAL A 127 7.27 6.58 -6.84
CA VAL A 127 8.08 6.11 -5.72
C VAL A 127 7.79 6.96 -4.48
N PHE A 128 7.68 8.28 -4.62
CA PHE A 128 7.40 9.19 -3.52
C PHE A 128 6.01 8.96 -2.92
N ASP A 129 4.96 8.83 -3.75
CA ASP A 129 3.60 8.53 -3.31
C ASP A 129 3.51 7.16 -2.60
N CYS A 130 4.14 6.12 -3.16
CA CYS A 130 4.06 4.76 -2.62
C CYS A 130 4.93 4.53 -1.38
N THR A 131 5.96 5.34 -1.17
CA THR A 131 6.89 5.20 -0.03
C THR A 131 6.61 6.22 1.05
N ILE A 132 7.04 7.46 0.86
CA ILE A 132 6.90 8.56 1.80
C ILE A 132 5.42 8.94 1.93
N GLY A 133 4.65 8.89 0.84
CA GLY A 133 3.23 9.17 0.83
C GLY A 133 2.42 8.25 1.72
N VAL A 134 2.67 6.94 1.68
CA VAL A 134 2.00 5.98 2.58
C VAL A 134 2.34 6.25 4.04
N TYR A 135 3.59 6.62 4.33
CA TYR A 135 4.01 6.96 5.70
C TYR A 135 3.34 8.25 6.20
N ILE A 136 3.33 9.31 5.39
CA ILE A 136 2.64 10.58 5.73
C ILE A 136 1.15 10.33 5.87
N LEU A 137 0.54 9.55 4.98
CA LEU A 137 -0.87 9.17 5.06
C LEU A 137 -1.19 8.49 6.38
N TYR A 138 -0.34 7.57 6.85
CA TYR A 138 -0.52 6.92 8.15
C TYR A 138 -0.54 7.95 9.30
N LEU A 139 0.38 8.92 9.30
CA LEU A 139 0.45 9.96 10.33
C LEU A 139 -0.77 10.90 10.27
N VAL A 140 -1.09 11.42 9.08
CA VAL A 140 -2.21 12.32 8.84
C VAL A 140 -3.53 11.63 9.18
N PHE A 141 -3.72 10.38 8.77
CA PHE A 141 -4.91 9.58 9.09
C PHE A 141 -5.07 9.42 10.60
N ARG A 142 -3.99 9.17 11.34
CA ARG A 142 -4.02 9.09 12.81
C ARG A 142 -4.40 10.44 13.44
N CYS A 143 -3.86 11.54 12.94
CA CYS A 143 -4.21 12.89 13.37
C CYS A 143 -5.68 13.20 13.11
N PHE A 144 -6.19 12.90 11.92
CA PHE A 144 -7.61 13.09 11.55
C PHE A 144 -8.55 12.27 12.43
N ASN A 145 -8.22 10.99 12.68
CA ASN A 145 -9.00 10.15 13.59
C ASN A 145 -8.98 10.68 15.02
N TRP A 146 -7.83 11.08 15.53
CA TRP A 146 -7.71 11.68 16.86
C TRP A 146 -8.52 12.97 16.97
N PHE A 147 -8.41 13.86 15.99
CA PHE A 147 -9.16 15.10 15.94
C PHE A 147 -10.67 14.86 15.88
N ALA A 148 -11.14 13.94 15.03
CA ALA A 148 -12.55 13.59 14.92
C ALA A 148 -13.12 12.96 16.21
N LYS A 149 -12.33 12.16 16.94
CA LYS A 149 -12.73 11.60 18.24
C LYS A 149 -12.79 12.65 19.34
N THR A 150 -11.71 13.43 19.49
CA THR A 150 -11.53 14.35 20.62
C THR A 150 -12.34 15.64 20.46
N HIS A 151 -12.35 16.23 19.27
CA HIS A 151 -12.97 17.56 19.07
C HIS A 151 -14.40 17.49 18.53
N LEU A 152 -14.73 16.53 17.66
CA LEU A 152 -16.07 16.40 17.07
C LEU A 152 -16.96 15.39 17.80
N GLY A 153 -16.41 14.62 18.75
CA GLY A 153 -17.16 13.62 19.52
C GLY A 153 -17.76 12.51 18.66
N PHE A 154 -17.19 12.24 17.47
CA PHE A 154 -17.75 11.25 16.56
C PHE A 154 -17.58 9.84 17.10
N THR A 155 -18.70 9.15 17.28
CA THR A 155 -18.75 7.71 17.59
C THR A 155 -18.81 6.88 16.31
N GLN A 156 -18.38 5.61 16.40
CA GLN A 156 -18.34 4.63 15.29
C GLN A 156 -17.35 4.95 14.16
N ILE A 157 -16.22 5.57 14.49
CA ILE A 157 -15.13 5.85 13.53
C ILE A 157 -13.92 4.92 13.71
N GLU A 158 -14.06 3.86 14.51
CA GLU A 158 -13.00 2.87 14.64
C GLU A 158 -12.78 2.14 13.31
N SER A 159 -11.56 2.22 12.79
CA SER A 159 -11.25 1.71 11.46
C SER A 159 -11.55 0.21 11.35
N GLY A 160 -12.26 -0.17 10.29
CA GLY A 160 -12.68 -1.55 10.03
C GLY A 160 -13.80 -2.05 10.95
N GLN A 161 -14.41 -1.19 11.76
CA GLN A 161 -15.59 -1.50 12.58
C GLN A 161 -16.80 -0.71 12.10
N TYR A 162 -17.75 -1.42 11.50
CA TYR A 162 -18.93 -0.79 10.88
C TYR A 162 -20.22 -1.05 11.65
N GLY A 163 -20.15 -1.37 12.94
CA GLY A 163 -21.33 -1.68 13.75
C GLY A 163 -21.14 -2.96 14.57
N PRO A 164 -22.17 -3.36 15.33
CA PRO A 164 -22.11 -4.51 16.22
C PRO A 164 -22.16 -5.84 15.47
N ASP A 165 -22.82 -5.90 14.31
CA ASP A 165 -22.93 -7.11 13.48
C ASP A 165 -22.00 -7.02 12.25
N PRO A 166 -20.98 -7.89 12.13
CA PRO A 166 -20.10 -7.98 10.97
C PRO A 166 -20.77 -8.45 9.67
N HIS A 167 -21.95 -9.09 9.73
CA HIS A 167 -22.68 -9.55 8.55
C HIS A 167 -23.62 -8.47 7.98
N ASN A 168 -23.99 -7.48 8.80
CA ASN A 168 -24.82 -6.35 8.39
C ASN A 168 -24.17 -5.00 8.79
N PRO A 169 -23.10 -4.58 8.10
CA PRO A 169 -22.38 -3.36 8.46
C PRO A 169 -23.21 -2.09 8.19
N SER A 170 -23.17 -1.16 9.16
CA SER A 170 -23.83 0.14 9.09
C SER A 170 -23.20 1.05 8.05
N LYS A 171 -24.01 1.45 7.05
CA LYS A 171 -23.63 2.43 6.02
C LYS A 171 -23.26 3.80 6.61
N ARG A 172 -23.85 4.18 7.74
CA ARG A 172 -23.55 5.46 8.42
C ARG A 172 -22.12 5.49 8.98
N ALA A 173 -21.68 4.40 9.59
CA ALA A 173 -20.30 4.27 10.08
C ALA A 173 -19.32 4.26 8.91
N TYR A 174 -19.67 3.57 7.82
CA TYR A 174 -18.88 3.55 6.59
C TYR A 174 -18.65 4.94 6.01
N ILE A 175 -19.70 5.75 5.82
CA ILE A 175 -19.57 7.10 5.23
C ILE A 175 -18.69 8.01 6.10
N LYS A 176 -18.80 7.94 7.43
CA LYS A 176 -17.94 8.71 8.33
C LYS A 176 -16.46 8.31 8.19
N GLN A 177 -16.18 7.01 8.20
CA GLN A 177 -14.80 6.52 8.01
C GLN A 177 -14.25 6.83 6.62
N LEU A 178 -15.10 6.74 5.59
CA LEU A 178 -14.75 7.13 4.23
C LEU A 178 -14.39 8.61 4.15
N GLY A 179 -15.16 9.50 4.77
CA GLY A 179 -14.87 10.92 4.80
C GLY A 179 -13.56 11.25 5.52
N ILE A 180 -13.29 10.60 6.65
CA ILE A 180 -12.02 10.76 7.39
C ILE A 180 -10.83 10.28 6.55
N TYR A 181 -10.97 9.10 5.94
CA TYR A 181 -9.93 8.53 5.07
C TYR A 181 -9.67 9.41 3.84
N PHE A 182 -10.73 9.84 3.17
CA PHE A 182 -10.65 10.71 2.00
C PHE A 182 -10.02 12.06 2.34
N GLY A 183 -10.41 12.69 3.45
CA GLY A 183 -9.80 13.93 3.93
C GLY A 183 -8.31 13.78 4.22
N ALA A 184 -7.92 12.66 4.86
CA ALA A 184 -6.52 12.35 5.11
C ALA A 184 -5.72 12.12 3.82
N LEU A 185 -6.30 11.46 2.82
CA LEU A 185 -5.70 11.31 1.49
C LEU A 185 -5.45 12.66 0.82
N MET A 186 -6.46 13.55 0.78
CA MET A 186 -6.31 14.87 0.17
C MET A 186 -5.23 15.70 0.87
N ALA A 187 -5.25 15.74 2.21
CA ALA A 187 -4.23 16.43 2.99
C ALA A 187 -2.81 15.86 2.74
N THR A 188 -2.69 14.54 2.65
CA THR A 188 -1.41 13.89 2.30
C THR A 188 -0.94 14.30 0.91
N LYS A 189 -1.84 14.33 -0.08
CA LYS A 189 -1.49 14.71 -1.44
C LYS A 189 -1.00 16.15 -1.53
N PHE A 190 -1.63 17.08 -0.81
CA PHE A 190 -1.13 18.46 -0.69
C PHE A 190 0.27 18.53 -0.06
N ILE A 191 0.52 17.77 1.01
CA ILE A 191 1.83 17.75 1.68
C ILE A 191 2.90 17.19 0.74
N LEU A 192 2.62 16.07 0.06
CA LEU A 192 3.58 15.47 -0.87
C LEU A 192 3.88 16.39 -2.05
N TYR A 193 2.83 16.99 -2.64
CA TYR A 193 3.00 17.94 -3.72
C TYR A 193 3.88 19.13 -3.29
N GLY A 194 3.64 19.71 -2.11
CA GLY A 194 4.49 20.78 -1.58
C GLY A 194 5.93 20.34 -1.30
N LEU A 195 6.15 19.10 -0.85
CA LEU A 195 7.50 18.56 -0.63
C LEU A 195 8.26 18.36 -1.95
N VAL A 196 7.61 17.79 -2.97
CA VAL A 196 8.23 17.59 -4.28
C VAL A 196 8.59 18.95 -4.89
N GLU A 197 7.69 19.93 -4.85
CA GLU A 197 7.96 21.28 -5.35
C GLU A 197 9.13 21.97 -4.61
N CYS A 198 9.25 21.75 -3.29
CA CYS A 198 10.33 22.37 -2.50
C CYS A 198 11.70 21.74 -2.72
N PHE A 199 11.76 20.45 -3.11
CA PHE A 199 13.01 19.67 -3.22
C PHE A 199 13.22 19.09 -4.62
N GLU A 200 12.55 19.64 -5.62
CA GLU A 200 12.51 19.14 -7.00
C GLU A 200 13.91 18.83 -7.56
N THR A 201 14.80 19.81 -7.53
CA THR A 201 16.14 19.69 -8.13
C THR A 201 16.94 18.54 -7.52
N GLU A 202 16.93 18.43 -6.19
CA GLU A 202 17.67 17.38 -5.47
C GLU A 202 17.04 15.99 -5.71
N LEU A 203 15.70 15.91 -5.71
CA LEU A 203 14.97 14.66 -5.92
C LEU A 203 15.15 14.11 -7.34
N LEU A 204 15.16 14.96 -8.36
CA LEU A 204 15.42 14.57 -9.75
C LEU A 204 16.86 14.13 -9.97
N TRP A 205 17.82 14.82 -9.35
CA TRP A 205 19.22 14.41 -9.40
C TRP A 205 19.41 13.02 -8.79
N ILE A 206 18.82 12.75 -7.61
CA ILE A 206 18.84 11.43 -6.98
C ILE A 206 18.16 10.39 -7.88
N THR A 207 17.05 10.74 -8.50
CA THR A 207 16.27 9.81 -9.32
C THR A 207 17.06 9.36 -10.55
N SER A 208 17.52 10.31 -11.36
CA SER A 208 18.27 10.01 -12.59
C SER A 208 19.62 9.34 -12.28
N LYS A 209 20.40 9.88 -11.34
CA LYS A 209 21.80 9.43 -11.12
C LYS A 209 21.97 8.26 -10.16
N ILE A 210 20.96 7.92 -9.37
CA ILE A 210 21.06 6.84 -8.37
C ILE A 210 19.98 5.80 -8.62
N LEU A 211 18.71 6.21 -8.73
CA LEU A 211 17.60 5.25 -8.82
C LEU A 211 17.42 4.65 -10.21
N LEU A 212 17.69 5.42 -11.27
CA LEU A 212 17.55 4.98 -12.66
C LEU A 212 18.88 4.74 -13.36
N ALA A 213 20.01 5.15 -12.80
CA ALA A 213 21.34 4.94 -13.39
C ALA A 213 21.71 3.47 -13.67
N TRP A 214 21.08 2.51 -13.00
CA TRP A 214 21.27 1.08 -13.31
C TRP A 214 20.51 0.63 -14.57
N LEU A 215 19.57 1.46 -15.02
CA LEU A 215 18.71 1.23 -16.18
C LEU A 215 19.29 1.88 -17.45
N ASP A 216 20.14 2.91 -17.30
CA ASP A 216 20.90 3.57 -18.39
C ASP A 216 21.76 2.60 -19.22
N GLU A 217 22.15 1.45 -18.66
CA GLU A 217 22.91 0.41 -19.38
C GLU A 217 22.06 -0.34 -20.42
N TYR A 218 20.73 -0.24 -20.32
CA TYR A 218 19.76 -0.93 -21.18
C TYR A 218 19.15 0.02 -22.21
N PRO A 219 18.54 -0.50 -23.30
CA PRO A 219 17.91 0.35 -24.30
C PRO A 219 16.64 1.03 -23.75
N ASN A 220 16.35 2.23 -24.26
CA ASN A 220 15.27 3.11 -23.77
C ASN A 220 13.89 2.42 -23.71
N GLU A 221 13.59 1.47 -24.59
CA GLU A 221 12.31 0.76 -24.57
C GLU A 221 12.15 -0.11 -23.30
N PHE A 222 13.27 -0.66 -22.80
CA PHE A 222 13.27 -1.45 -21.58
C PHE A 222 13.07 -0.57 -20.35
N GLU A 223 13.71 0.60 -20.32
CA GLU A 223 13.51 1.60 -19.26
C GLU A 223 12.04 1.99 -19.13
N ILE A 224 11.43 2.39 -20.25
CA ILE A 224 10.02 2.80 -20.30
C ILE A 224 9.11 1.66 -19.80
N PHE A 225 9.37 0.42 -20.22
CA PHE A 225 8.59 -0.73 -19.75
C PHE A 225 8.70 -0.94 -18.23
N VAL A 226 9.91 -0.85 -17.67
CA VAL A 226 10.13 -1.03 -16.23
C VAL A 226 9.47 0.10 -15.44
N VAL A 227 9.70 1.35 -15.84
CA VAL A 227 9.23 2.55 -15.15
C VAL A 227 7.71 2.68 -15.22
N MET A 228 7.08 2.38 -16.36
CA MET A 228 5.64 2.54 -16.54
C MET A 228 4.79 1.33 -16.16
N PHE A 229 5.36 0.12 -16.12
CA PHE A 229 4.59 -1.10 -15.85
C PHE A 229 5.07 -1.86 -14.61
N LEU A 230 6.34 -2.27 -14.59
CA LEU A 230 6.84 -3.17 -13.55
C LEU A 230 6.86 -2.49 -12.17
N VAL A 231 7.49 -1.31 -12.09
CA VAL A 231 7.61 -0.55 -10.85
C VAL A 231 6.23 -0.13 -10.33
N PRO A 232 5.31 0.42 -11.15
CA PRO A 232 3.98 0.78 -10.69
C PRO A 232 3.19 -0.42 -10.18
N ILE A 233 3.23 -1.59 -10.84
CA ILE A 233 2.54 -2.78 -10.35
C ILE A 233 3.01 -3.14 -8.93
N PHE A 234 4.32 -3.22 -8.74
CA PHE A 234 4.89 -3.62 -7.45
C PHE A 234 4.60 -2.58 -6.36
N MET A 235 4.94 -1.32 -6.61
CA MET A 235 4.81 -0.23 -5.63
C MET A 235 3.36 -0.02 -5.22
N ASN A 236 2.44 -0.09 -6.16
CA ASN A 236 1.04 0.10 -5.85
C ASN A 236 0.37 -1.09 -5.18
N CYS A 237 0.76 -2.33 -5.52
CA CYS A 237 0.37 -3.49 -4.72
C CYS A 237 0.82 -3.33 -3.27
N LEU A 238 2.07 -2.90 -3.08
CA LEU A 238 2.60 -2.63 -1.75
C LEU A 238 1.81 -1.52 -1.05
N GLN A 239 1.53 -0.41 -1.73
CA GLN A 239 0.72 0.70 -1.21
C GLN A 239 -0.65 0.22 -0.74
N LEU A 240 -1.41 -0.51 -1.56
CA LEU A 240 -2.73 -1.02 -1.17
C LEU A 240 -2.64 -1.98 0.03
N VAL A 241 -1.65 -2.85 0.05
CA VAL A 241 -1.44 -3.77 1.18
C VAL A 241 -1.11 -3.00 2.47
N LEU A 242 -0.25 -1.98 2.39
CA LEU A 242 0.12 -1.14 3.53
C LEU A 242 -1.05 -0.29 4.02
N ILE A 243 -1.82 0.30 3.11
CA ILE A 243 -3.01 1.08 3.43
C ILE A 243 -4.07 0.20 4.09
N ASP A 244 -4.36 -0.96 3.50
CA ASP A 244 -5.29 -1.92 4.09
C ASP A 244 -4.84 -2.39 5.49
N ASN A 245 -3.52 -2.42 5.78
CA ASN A 245 -3.04 -2.82 7.11
C ASN A 245 -3.48 -1.89 8.24
N PHE A 246 -3.60 -0.58 7.98
CA PHE A 246 -4.07 0.35 9.01
C PHE A 246 -5.57 0.67 8.89
N ILE A 247 -6.17 0.55 7.70
CA ILE A 247 -7.63 0.72 7.53
C ILE A 247 -8.41 -0.46 8.11
N GLN A 248 -7.88 -1.69 8.03
CA GLN A 248 -8.57 -2.85 8.59
C GLN A 248 -8.75 -2.77 10.11
N ASN A 249 -9.62 -3.62 10.63
CA ASN A 249 -9.87 -3.73 12.06
C ASN A 249 -8.60 -4.14 12.82
N GLN A 250 -8.07 -3.20 13.60
CA GLN A 250 -6.83 -3.36 14.37
C GLN A 250 -6.92 -4.46 15.44
N VAL A 251 -8.13 -4.77 15.93
CA VAL A 251 -8.34 -5.86 16.91
C VAL A 251 -8.14 -7.22 16.24
N ILE A 252 -8.69 -7.42 15.04
CA ILE A 252 -8.53 -8.65 14.27
C ILE A 252 -7.06 -8.84 13.88
N TYR A 253 -6.43 -7.78 13.35
CA TYR A 253 -5.02 -7.80 12.97
C TYR A 253 -4.10 -8.21 14.13
N ARG A 254 -4.25 -7.58 15.31
CA ARG A 254 -3.47 -7.91 16.51
C ARG A 254 -3.74 -9.31 17.02
N THR A 255 -4.97 -9.81 16.90
CA THR A 255 -5.35 -11.17 17.31
C THR A 255 -4.67 -12.22 16.45
N ASN A 256 -4.64 -12.00 15.13
CA ASN A 256 -3.94 -12.88 14.20
C ASN A 256 -2.43 -12.89 14.46
N ALA A 257 -1.81 -11.71 14.61
CA ALA A 257 -0.39 -11.60 14.94
C ALA A 257 0.00 -12.32 16.24
N ARG A 258 -0.83 -12.21 17.30
CA ARG A 258 -0.63 -12.94 18.56
C ARG A 258 -0.76 -14.45 18.39
N SER A 259 -1.70 -14.90 17.57
CA SER A 259 -1.93 -16.33 17.31
C SER A 259 -0.74 -16.96 16.60
N HIS A 260 -0.15 -16.27 15.61
CA HIS A 260 1.07 -16.71 14.96
C HIS A 260 2.24 -16.79 15.95
N ARG A 261 2.43 -15.78 16.79
CA ARG A 261 3.51 -15.77 17.79
C ARG A 261 3.39 -16.92 18.80
N ARG A 262 2.17 -17.27 19.22
CA ARG A 262 1.92 -18.42 20.10
C ARG A 262 2.28 -19.74 19.43
N ARG A 263 1.84 -19.95 18.19
CA ARG A 263 2.18 -21.18 17.43
C ARG A 263 3.69 -21.35 17.24
N SER A 264 4.41 -20.27 16.94
CA SER A 264 5.87 -20.33 16.81
C SER A 264 6.54 -20.70 18.13
N HIS A 265 6.02 -20.19 19.26
CA HIS A 265 6.53 -20.53 20.59
C HIS A 265 6.27 -22.01 20.95
N ASP A 266 5.06 -22.52 20.69
CA ASP A 266 4.71 -23.92 20.96
C ASP A 266 5.53 -24.89 20.10
N ALA A 267 5.75 -24.56 18.81
CA ALA A 267 6.62 -25.35 17.94
C ALA A 267 8.06 -25.42 18.47
N THR A 268 8.61 -24.27 18.89
CA THR A 268 9.97 -24.21 19.45
C THR A 268 10.09 -25.02 20.75
N HIS A 269 9.06 -25.01 21.61
CA HIS A 269 9.07 -25.81 22.84
C HIS A 269 9.03 -27.32 22.56
N HIS A 270 8.24 -27.75 21.58
CA HIS A 270 8.17 -29.16 21.18
C HIS A 270 9.52 -29.65 20.61
N ASP A 271 10.19 -28.83 19.81
CA ASP A 271 11.51 -29.16 19.25
C ASP A 271 12.58 -29.27 20.36
N ILE A 272 12.51 -28.45 21.41
CA ILE A 272 13.42 -28.51 22.57
C ILE A 272 13.15 -29.78 23.41
N GLU A 273 11.89 -30.14 23.64
CA GLU A 273 11.54 -31.35 24.38
C GLU A 273 11.93 -32.63 23.63
N GLU A 274 11.71 -32.69 22.31
CA GLU A 274 12.19 -33.81 21.48
C GLU A 274 13.72 -33.85 21.41
N GLY A 275 14.39 -32.70 21.28
CA GLY A 275 15.85 -32.61 21.27
C GLY A 275 16.50 -33.04 22.59
N ASN A 276 15.89 -32.70 23.73
CA ASN A 276 16.34 -33.17 25.05
C ASN A 276 16.00 -34.64 25.31
N GLY A 277 14.97 -35.20 24.67
CA GLY A 277 14.64 -36.63 24.73
C GLY A 277 15.63 -37.53 23.98
N LEU A 278 16.40 -36.97 23.03
CA LEU A 278 17.43 -37.65 22.23
C LEU A 278 18.83 -37.60 22.84
N LEU A 279 19.05 -36.83 23.92
CA LEU A 279 20.30 -36.88 24.68
C LEU A 279 20.27 -38.06 25.66
N PRO A 280 21.23 -39.01 25.59
CA PRO A 280 21.22 -40.16 26.48
C PRO A 280 21.38 -39.67 27.92
N LYS A 281 20.41 -40.04 28.78
CA LYS A 281 20.54 -39.90 30.23
C LYS A 281 21.86 -40.55 30.64
N ARG A 282 22.81 -39.73 31.06
CA ARG A 282 24.07 -40.18 31.66
C ARG A 282 23.69 -40.84 32.99
N SER A 283 23.50 -42.16 32.97
CA SER A 283 23.32 -42.99 34.14
C SER A 283 24.61 -42.91 34.97
N HIS A 284 24.50 -42.34 36.17
CA HIS A 284 25.50 -42.54 37.21
C HIS A 284 25.50 -44.04 37.57
N PRO A 285 26.63 -44.75 37.54
CA PRO A 285 26.68 -46.12 38.02
C PRO A 285 26.64 -46.13 39.54
N ASP A 286 25.71 -46.90 40.10
CA ASP A 286 25.74 -47.37 41.48
C ASP A 286 26.97 -48.27 41.67
N GLU A 287 27.91 -47.86 42.53
CA GLU A 287 28.95 -48.75 43.07
C GLU A 287 28.48 -49.33 44.40
N GLU A 288 28.18 -50.63 44.37
CA GLU A 288 27.97 -51.48 45.54
C GLU A 288 29.22 -52.34 45.80
N ASN A 289 29.40 -52.72 47.08
CA ASN A 289 30.36 -53.65 47.71
C ASN A 289 31.69 -53.07 48.26
N GLN A 290 32.22 -53.47 49.42
CA GLN A 290 31.76 -54.24 50.60
C GLN A 290 32.91 -54.19 51.64
N ALA A 291 32.57 -54.36 52.93
CA ALA A 291 33.39 -54.89 54.04
C ALA A 291 34.53 -54.03 54.65
N ASP A 292 34.41 -53.65 55.94
CA ASP A 292 35.05 -54.38 57.06
C ASP A 292 34.82 -53.73 58.45
N HIS A 293 34.28 -54.56 59.36
CA HIS A 293 34.69 -54.84 60.74
C HIS A 293 35.17 -53.74 61.74
N TYR A 294 34.42 -53.66 62.86
CA TYR A 294 34.83 -53.54 64.29
C TYR A 294 35.35 -52.23 64.94
N GLY A 295 34.82 -51.96 66.15
CA GLY A 295 35.41 -51.13 67.22
C GLY A 295 34.66 -49.81 67.47
N SER A 296 33.64 -49.74 68.33
CA SER A 296 33.69 -49.65 69.80
C SER A 296 34.35 -48.38 70.37
N THR A 297 33.63 -47.82 71.35
CA THR A 297 34.01 -46.90 72.44
C THR A 297 34.13 -45.39 72.20
N SER A 298 33.18 -44.71 72.87
CA SER A 298 33.30 -43.47 73.66
C SER A 298 33.07 -42.13 72.98
#